data_AF-A0A2K8V9R1-F1
#
_entry.id   AF-A0A2K8V9R1-F1
#
_cell.length_a   1.000
_cell.length_b   1.000
_cell.length_c   1.000
_cell.angle_alpha   90.00
_cell.angle_beta   90.00
_cell.angle_gamma   90.00
#
_symmetry.space_group_name_H-M   'P 1'
#
loop_
_entity.id
_entity.type
_entity.pdbx_description
1 polymer ?
#
loop_
_entity_poly.entity_id
_entity_poly.type
_entity_poly.pdbx_seq_one_letter_code
_entity_poly.pdbx_strand_id
1 'polypeptide(L)' 'MNKTTSEIIMLAGTGASIIVDANSKTTSELIMIIGSIGKKNGHITIRNCNSKTTSELLMICRNYPDKITLDLTQ' A
#
# COMPACT_ATOMS: atom_id res chain seq x y z
N MET A 1 -10.47 -10.90 -10.83
CA MET A 1 -11.34 -10.33 -9.79
C MET A 1 -10.44 -9.66 -8.76
N ASN A 2 -10.57 -8.35 -8.55
CA ASN A 2 -9.68 -7.63 -7.64
C ASN A 2 -10.11 -7.89 -6.19
N LYS A 3 -9.14 -8.15 -5.31
CA LYS A 3 -9.39 -8.26 -3.88
C LYS A 3 -9.89 -6.93 -3.31
N THR A 4 -10.90 -7.01 -2.46
CA THR A 4 -11.40 -5.88 -1.70
C THR A 4 -10.32 -5.38 -0.73
N THR A 5 -10.43 -4.13 -0.31
CA THR A 5 -9.48 -3.54 0.65
C THR A 5 -9.47 -4.31 1.97
N SER A 6 -10.64 -4.74 2.45
CA SER A 6 -10.78 -5.58 3.65
C SER A 6 -10.09 -6.93 3.50
N GLU A 7 -10.22 -7.61 2.35
CA GLU A 7 -9.49 -8.87 2.10
C GLU A 7 -7.97 -8.67 2.11
N ILE A 8 -7.48 -7.58 1.51
CA ILE A 8 -6.04 -7.27 1.51
C ILE A 8 -5.56 -7.00 2.94
N ILE A 9 -6.33 -6.27 3.74
CA ILE A 9 -6.01 -6.02 5.16
C ILE A 9 -5.93 -7.31 5.96
N MET A 10 -6.87 -8.25 5.74
CA MET A 10 -6.84 -9.57 6.39
C MET A 10 -5.57 -10.35 6.02
N LEU A 11 -5.17 -10.33 4.74
CA LEU A 11 -3.93 -10.96 4.29
C LEU A 11 -2.69 -10.29 4.90
N ALA A 12 -2.64 -8.96 4.89
CA ALA A 12 -1.58 -8.18 5.55
C ALA A 12 -1.46 -8.52 7.05
N GLY A 13 -2.60 -8.78 7.72
CA GLY A 13 -2.65 -9.18 9.13
C GLY A 13 -1.94 -10.50 9.45
N THR A 14 -1.64 -11.32 8.44
CA THR A 14 -0.86 -12.56 8.59
C THR A 14 0.66 -12.31 8.61
N GLY A 15 1.11 -11.09 8.29
CA GLY A 15 2.53 -10.74 8.12
C GLY A 15 3.06 -10.96 6.70
N ALA A 16 2.19 -11.32 5.76
CA ALA A 16 2.54 -11.42 4.35
C ALA A 16 3.01 -10.08 3.77
N SER A 17 3.96 -10.14 2.84
CA SER A 17 4.30 -8.99 2.00
C SER A 17 3.34 -8.89 0.83
N ILE A 18 2.90 -7.67 0.52
CA ILE A 18 1.79 -7.45 -0.43
C ILE A 18 2.24 -6.52 -1.56
N ILE A 19 1.76 -6.80 -2.77
CA ILE A 19 1.84 -5.88 -3.90
C ILE A 19 0.44 -5.36 -4.20
N VAL A 20 0.27 -4.04 -4.27
CA VAL A 20 -1.02 -3.38 -4.56
C VAL A 20 -0.86 -2.42 -5.73
N ASP A 21 -1.85 -2.38 -6.61
CA ASP A 21 -1.90 -1.41 -7.70
C ASP A 21 -2.59 -0.11 -7.24
N ALA A 22 -1.90 1.03 -7.32
CA ALA A 22 -2.41 2.35 -6.93
C ALA A 22 -3.60 2.81 -7.79
N ASN A 23 -3.75 2.33 -9.02
CA ASN A 23 -4.91 2.63 -9.87
C ASN A 23 -6.20 2.02 -9.33
N SER A 24 -6.08 0.91 -8.59
CA SER A 24 -7.22 0.14 -8.10
C SER A 24 -7.69 0.56 -6.70
N LYS A 25 -7.00 1.51 -6.06
CA LYS A 25 -7.24 1.93 -4.68
C LYS A 25 -7.18 3.45 -4.54
N THR A 26 -8.03 3.96 -3.67
CA THR A 26 -7.92 5.34 -3.20
C THR A 26 -6.72 5.49 -2.25
N THR A 27 -6.25 6.71 -2.07
CA THR A 27 -5.15 7.03 -1.16
C THR A 27 -5.47 6.61 0.29
N SER A 28 -6.71 6.81 0.74
CA SER A 28 -7.17 6.36 2.06
C SER A 28 -7.14 4.84 2.22
N GLU A 29 -7.51 4.08 1.18
CA GLU A 29 -7.43 2.62 1.22
C GLU A 29 -6.00 2.10 1.28
N LEU A 30 -5.08 2.72 0.51
CA LEU A 30 -3.66 2.39 0.57
C LEU A 30 -3.10 2.65 1.98
N ILE A 31 -3.45 3.77 2.60
CA ILE A 31 -3.07 4.08 3.99
C ILE A 31 -3.57 3.00 4.97
N MET A 32 -4.82 2.56 4.83
CA MET A 32 -5.38 1.49 5.68
C MET A 32 -4.61 0.16 5.52
N ILE A 33 -4.31 -0.22 4.27
CA ILE A 33 -3.55 -1.45 3.97
C ILE A 33 -2.14 -1.36 4.58
N ILE A 34 -1.44 -0.25 4.36
CA ILE A 34 -0.08 -0.01 4.84
C ILE A 34 -0.02 -0.06 6.36
N GLY A 35 -0.99 0.56 7.05
CA GLY A 35 -1.07 0.51 8.51
C GLY A 35 -1.19 -0.92 9.04
N SER A 36 -1.93 -1.80 8.34
CA SER A 36 -2.01 -3.22 8.70
C SER A 36 -0.66 -3.94 8.52
N ILE A 37 0.01 -3.70 7.40
CA ILE A 37 1.33 -4.29 7.09
C ILE A 37 2.40 -3.84 8.10
N GLY A 38 2.44 -2.55 8.43
CA GLY A 38 3.38 -1.99 9.39
C GLY A 38 3.26 -2.61 10.78
N LYS A 39 2.04 -2.90 11.25
CA LYS A 39 1.80 -3.60 12.53
C LYS A 39 2.40 -5.00 12.59
N LYS A 40 2.63 -5.63 11.44
CA LYS A 40 3.26 -6.96 11.33
C LYS A 40 4.69 -6.90 10.81
N ASN A 41 5.26 -5.69 10.69
CA ASN A 41 6.59 -5.46 10.16
C ASN A 41 6.82 -6.08 8.75
N GLY A 42 5.74 -6.18 7.96
CA GLY A 42 5.77 -6.72 6.60
C GLY A 42 6.28 -5.70 5.58
N HIS A 43 6.41 -6.11 4.32
CA HIS A 43 6.79 -5.22 3.23
C HIS A 43 5.62 -4.98 2.28
N ILE A 44 5.50 -3.76 1.74
CA ILE A 44 4.54 -3.44 0.69
C ILE A 44 5.22 -2.83 -0.54
N THR A 45 4.82 -3.29 -1.71
CA THR A 45 5.11 -2.64 -2.98
C THR A 45 3.83 -2.03 -3.54
N ILE A 46 3.86 -0.74 -3.86
CA ILE A 46 2.75 -0.07 -4.53
C ILE A 46 3.14 0.12 -6.00
N ARG A 47 2.36 -0.47 -6.91
CA ARG A 47 2.54 -0.35 -8.36
C ARG A 47 1.78 0.83 -8.95
N ASN A 48 2.21 1.29 -10.12
CA ASN A 48 1.57 2.37 -10.87
C ASN A 48 1.42 3.67 -10.06
N CYS A 49 2.42 4.02 -9.25
CA CYS A 49 2.34 5.18 -8.35
C CYS A 49 2.21 6.51 -9.09
N ASN A 50 2.50 6.55 -10.40
CA ASN A 50 2.31 7.71 -11.27
C ASN A 50 0.85 8.18 -11.37
N SER A 51 -0.14 7.37 -10.95
CA SER A 51 -1.53 7.81 -10.86
C SER A 51 -1.88 8.61 -9.60
N LYS A 52 -0.91 8.79 -8.70
CA LYS A 52 -1.05 9.57 -7.48
C LYS A 52 -0.19 10.82 -7.56
N THR A 53 -0.66 11.88 -6.93
CA THR A 53 0.14 13.09 -6.74
C THR A 53 1.28 12.83 -5.75
N THR A 54 2.36 13.60 -5.84
CA THR A 54 3.47 13.53 -4.87
C THR A 54 2.99 13.72 -3.44
N SER A 55 2.02 14.60 -3.20
CA SER A 55 1.43 14.83 -1.87
C SER A 55 0.74 13.57 -1.32
N GLU A 56 -0.02 12.85 -2.15
CA GLU A 56 -0.64 11.59 -1.75
C GLU A 56 0.39 10.51 -1.45
N LEU A 57 1.43 10.38 -2.28
CA LEU A 57 2.52 9.43 -2.04
C LEU A 57 3.26 9.73 -0.73
N LEU A 58 3.49 11.01 -0.41
CA LEU A 58 4.07 11.42 0.87
C LEU A 58 3.16 11.04 2.05
N MET A 59 1.84 11.23 1.93
CA MET A 59 0.89 10.81 2.98
C MET A 59 0.92 9.29 3.20
N ILE A 60 0.97 8.53 2.11
CA ILE A 60 1.09 7.06 2.11
C ILE A 60 2.37 6.64 2.83
N CYS A 61 3.54 7.15 2.43
CA CYS A 61 4.84 6.79 3.01
C CYS A 61 4.99 7.18 4.48
N ARG A 62 4.41 8.30 4.91
CA ARG A 62 4.48 8.75 6.32
C ARG A 62 3.83 7.78 7.31
N ASN A 63 2.88 6.96 6.85
CA ASN A 63 2.22 5.97 7.72
C ASN A 63 3.11 4.77 8.05
N TYR A 64 4.04 4.40 7.16
CA TYR A 64 5.01 3.34 7.39
C TYR A 64 6.23 3.49 6.45
N PRO A 65 7.26 4.24 6.88
CA PRO A 65 8.35 4.63 6.00
C PRO A 65 9.41 3.52 5.75
N ASP A 66 9.52 2.52 6.63
CA ASP A 66 10.66 1.59 6.61
C ASP A 66 10.62 0.55 5.48
N LYS A 67 9.45 -0.06 5.22
CA LYS A 67 9.33 -1.22 4.31
C LYS A 67 8.26 -1.00 3.25
N ILE A 68 8.39 0.12 2.56
CA ILE A 68 7.55 0.51 1.43
C ILE A 68 8.41 0.70 0.17
N THR A 69 7.99 0.09 -0.93
CA THR A 69 8.54 0.33 -2.26
C THR A 69 7.49 1.00 -3.12
N LEU A 70 7.81 2.18 -3.67
CA LEU A 70 6.98 2.85 -4.66
C LEU A 70 7.52 2.54 -6.06
N ASP A 71 6.70 1.92 -6.90
CA ASP A 71 7.01 1.74 -8.30
C ASP A 71 6.62 3.00 -9.07
N LEU A 72 7.63 3.82 -9.33
CA LEU A 72 7.53 5.06 -10.10
C LEU A 72 7.87 4.83 -11.58
N THR A 73 8.12 3.58 -11.99
CA THR A 73 8.43 3.27 -13.39
C THR A 73 7.16 3.34 -14.26
N GLN A 74 7.34 3.59 -15.56
CA GLN A 74 6.27 3.63 -16.56
C GLN A 74 6.13 2.28 -17.26
#